data_AF-A0A318S419-F1
#
_entry.id   AF-A0A318S419-F1
#
_cell.length_a   1.000
_cell.length_b   1.000
_cell.length_c   1.000
_cell.angle_alpha   90.00
_cell.angle_beta   90.00
_cell.angle_gamma   90.00
#
_symmetry.space_group_name_H-M   'P 1'
#
loop_
_entity.id
_entity.type
_entity.pdbx_description
1 polymer ?
#
loop_
_entity_poly.entity_id
_entity_poly.type
_entity_poly.pdbx_seq_one_letter_code
_entity_poly.pdbx_strand_id
1 'polypeptide(L)'
;MKFSLLTLFPDLVRPWTREALLGKAAEKGLLSFEVVDLRDFSGNRHRKVDDTPYGGGAGMVIRVDVAARALASIGTPDEVILLTPAGERFTQRTAEELALKEHVAILCGRYEGFDARVESLATREISLGDFVMMGGEAAAACLLESVARLVPGVIGDEASHRDDSFSSGLLDYPEFTRPPEFQGQEVPEVLLSGDHARIARWRRDEALARTWKRRPDLFESASLSPQDSATLLKLGVTPERLSGWGAPPPPAPKRTRRRKNGL
;
A
#
# COMPACT_ATOMS: atom_id res chain seq x y z
N MET A 1 -9.95 11.05 -10.11
CA MET A 1 -8.69 11.41 -9.43
C MET A 1 -7.58 11.62 -10.44
N LYS A 2 -6.75 12.66 -10.28
CA LYS A 2 -5.61 13.00 -11.16
C LYS A 2 -4.28 12.65 -10.48
N PHE A 3 -3.35 12.09 -11.25
CA PHE A 3 -1.96 11.95 -10.84
C PHE A 3 -1.04 12.69 -11.81
N SER A 4 -0.17 13.54 -11.29
CA SER A 4 0.91 14.17 -12.07
C SER A 4 2.26 13.59 -11.64
N LEU A 5 2.97 12.93 -12.54
CA LEU A 5 4.29 12.34 -12.31
C LEU A 5 5.36 13.24 -12.93
N LEU A 6 6.15 13.90 -12.09
CA LEU A 6 7.24 14.77 -12.52
C LEU A 6 8.55 13.99 -12.44
N THR A 7 9.18 13.76 -13.58
CA THR A 7 10.31 12.84 -13.69
C THR A 7 11.30 13.27 -14.77
N LEU A 8 12.53 12.76 -14.69
CA LEU A 8 13.50 12.80 -15.78
C LEU A 8 13.37 11.61 -16.74
N PHE A 9 12.52 10.63 -16.48
CA PHE A 9 12.42 9.44 -17.32
C PHE A 9 10.95 9.12 -17.57
N PRO A 10 10.25 9.95 -18.36
CA PRO A 10 8.83 9.78 -18.64
C PRO A 10 8.51 8.40 -19.23
N ASP A 11 9.39 7.85 -20.07
CA ASP A 11 9.16 6.56 -20.72
C ASP A 11 9.26 5.36 -19.77
N LEU A 12 9.87 5.53 -18.59
CA LEU A 12 9.82 4.50 -17.53
C LEU A 12 8.44 4.45 -16.86
N VAL A 13 7.72 5.58 -16.81
CA VAL A 13 6.46 5.67 -16.06
C VAL A 13 5.21 5.53 -16.93
N ARG A 14 5.28 5.94 -18.20
CA ARG A 14 4.15 5.89 -19.14
C ARG A 14 3.49 4.52 -19.28
N PRO A 15 4.21 3.37 -19.28
CA PRO A 15 3.55 2.08 -19.36
C PRO A 15 2.60 1.81 -18.19
N TRP A 16 2.96 2.21 -16.96
CA TRP A 16 2.09 2.03 -15.79
C TRP A 16 0.79 2.82 -15.89
N THR A 17 0.79 3.97 -16.55
CA THR A 17 -0.42 4.80 -16.70
C THR A 17 -1.34 4.34 -17.83
N ARG A 18 -0.91 3.37 -18.65
CA ARG A 18 -1.60 2.95 -19.89
C ARG A 18 -2.01 1.49 -19.90
N GLU A 19 -1.33 0.65 -19.12
CA GLU A 19 -1.54 -0.80 -19.14
C GLU A 19 -2.48 -1.28 -18.03
N ALA A 20 -2.93 -2.52 -18.15
CA ALA A 20 -3.67 -3.26 -17.13
C ALA A 20 -4.89 -2.50 -16.54
N LEU A 21 -5.02 -2.47 -15.21
CA LEU A 21 -6.17 -1.85 -14.53
C LEU A 21 -6.12 -0.32 -14.57
N LEU A 22 -4.93 0.28 -14.48
CA LEU A 22 -4.76 1.74 -14.51
C LEU A 22 -5.16 2.32 -15.87
N GLY A 23 -4.73 1.68 -16.96
CA GLY A 23 -5.16 2.04 -18.31
C GLY A 23 -6.67 1.97 -18.49
N LYS A 24 -7.29 0.84 -18.10
CA LYS A 24 -8.75 0.67 -18.14
C LYS A 24 -9.49 1.69 -17.29
N ALA A 25 -8.96 2.06 -16.13
CA ALA A 25 -9.53 3.08 -15.27
C ALA A 25 -9.44 4.48 -15.90
N ALA A 26 -8.36 4.78 -16.60
CA ALA A 26 -8.22 6.02 -17.37
C ALA A 26 -9.19 6.07 -18.56
N GLU A 27 -9.34 4.98 -19.32
CA GLU A 27 -10.33 4.88 -20.41
C GLU A 27 -11.77 5.11 -19.92
N LYS A 28 -12.08 4.67 -18.70
CA LYS A 28 -13.37 4.90 -18.03
C LYS A 28 -13.51 6.29 -17.40
N GLY A 29 -12.47 7.13 -17.46
CA GLY A 29 -12.45 8.47 -16.87
C GLY A 29 -12.41 8.50 -15.33
N LEU A 30 -12.11 7.38 -14.69
CA LEU A 30 -11.99 7.30 -13.21
C LEU A 30 -10.67 7.92 -12.73
N LEU A 31 -9.63 7.73 -13.53
CA LEU A 31 -8.29 8.24 -13.31
C LEU A 31 -7.84 9.12 -14.47
N SER A 32 -7.01 10.11 -14.20
CA SER A 32 -6.27 10.86 -15.22
C SER A 32 -4.81 10.95 -14.85
N PHE A 33 -3.94 10.82 -15.84
CA PHE A 33 -2.49 10.79 -15.63
C PHE A 33 -1.82 11.87 -16.47
N GLU A 34 -0.93 12.63 -15.84
CA GLU A 34 -0.08 13.62 -16.48
C GLU A 34 1.37 13.28 -16.20
N VAL A 35 2.16 13.04 -17.24
CA VAL A 35 3.59 12.72 -17.10
C VAL A 35 4.40 13.91 -17.61
N VAL A 36 5.16 14.52 -16.70
CA VAL A 36 5.89 15.77 -16.91
C VAL A 36 7.39 15.48 -16.96
N ASP A 37 8.04 15.76 -18.09
CA ASP A 37 9.50 15.73 -18.17
C ASP A 37 10.08 17.01 -17.58
N LEU A 38 10.79 16.88 -16.46
CA LEU A 38 11.45 18.00 -15.78
C LEU A 38 12.41 18.76 -16.72
N ARG A 39 12.93 18.14 -17.77
CA ARG A 39 13.82 18.80 -18.74
C ARG A 39 13.14 19.89 -19.56
N ASP A 40 11.83 19.83 -19.73
CA ASP A 40 11.06 20.89 -20.39
C ASP A 40 11.05 22.18 -19.55
N PHE A 41 11.37 22.08 -18.26
CA PHE A 41 11.42 23.20 -17.30
C PHE A 41 12.85 23.58 -16.91
N SER A 42 13.84 23.17 -17.70
CA SER A 42 15.27 23.43 -17.48
C SER A 42 15.67 24.91 -17.60
N GLY A 43 14.90 25.73 -18.33
CA GLY A 43 15.21 27.14 -18.56
C GLY A 43 16.46 27.40 -19.41
N ASN A 44 17.01 26.38 -20.07
CA ASN A 44 18.20 26.50 -20.92
C ASN A 44 18.11 25.61 -22.16
N ARG A 45 18.83 26.00 -23.23
CA ARG A 45 18.84 25.28 -24.52
C ARG A 45 19.38 23.85 -24.46
N HIS A 46 20.11 23.52 -23.40
CA HIS A 46 20.77 22.22 -23.22
C HIS A 46 19.93 21.23 -22.40
N ARG A 47 18.73 21.62 -21.96
CA ARG A 47 17.86 20.78 -21.12
C ARG A 47 18.53 20.30 -19.82
N LYS A 48 19.54 21.03 -19.31
CA LYS A 48 20.26 20.72 -18.05
C LYS A 48 19.37 21.06 -16.86
N VAL A 49 19.11 20.09 -15.98
CA VAL A 49 18.16 20.22 -14.85
C VAL A 49 18.80 20.10 -13.47
N ASP A 50 20.05 19.69 -13.44
CA ASP A 50 20.83 19.36 -12.26
C ASP A 50 22.09 20.24 -12.20
N ASP A 51 22.75 20.32 -11.04
CA ASP A 51 24.09 20.90 -10.92
C ASP A 51 24.90 20.25 -9.79
N THR A 52 26.19 20.58 -9.69
CA THR A 52 27.04 20.08 -8.62
C THR A 52 26.59 20.60 -7.25
N PRO A 53 26.62 19.80 -6.18
CA PRO A 53 26.24 20.23 -4.85
C PRO A 53 27.17 21.31 -4.28
N TYR A 54 26.61 22.28 -3.56
CA TYR A 54 27.40 23.16 -2.70
C TYR A 54 28.07 22.34 -1.59
N GLY A 55 29.31 22.70 -1.22
CA GLY A 55 30.11 21.94 -0.25
C GLY A 55 30.97 20.84 -0.88
N GLY A 56 30.86 20.62 -2.20
CA GLY A 56 31.56 19.54 -2.90
C GLY A 56 30.90 18.18 -2.68
N GLY A 57 31.56 17.12 -3.15
CA GLY A 57 31.01 15.76 -3.17
C GLY A 57 30.86 15.22 -4.59
N ALA A 58 30.62 13.91 -4.70
CA ALA A 58 30.29 13.28 -5.97
C ALA A 58 28.79 13.46 -6.26
N GLY A 59 28.40 13.33 -7.53
CA GLY A 59 27.00 13.35 -7.93
C GLY A 59 26.48 14.73 -8.34
N MET A 60 25.19 14.78 -8.62
CA MET A 60 24.47 15.96 -9.11
C MET A 60 23.15 16.12 -8.33
N VAL A 61 22.66 17.34 -8.20
CA VAL A 61 21.44 17.67 -7.47
C VAL A 61 20.46 18.35 -8.42
N ILE A 62 19.22 17.87 -8.48
CA ILE A 62 18.17 18.48 -9.32
C ILE A 62 17.83 19.86 -8.77
N ARG A 63 17.86 20.89 -9.62
CA ARG A 63 17.70 22.28 -9.19
C ARG A 63 16.27 22.61 -8.78
N VAL A 64 16.13 23.42 -7.73
CA VAL A 64 14.83 23.89 -7.21
C VAL A 64 14.02 24.69 -8.23
N ASP A 65 14.65 25.48 -9.11
CA ASP A 65 13.95 26.29 -10.12
C ASP A 65 13.23 25.42 -11.16
N VAL A 66 13.78 24.25 -11.45
CA VAL A 66 13.18 23.27 -12.39
C VAL A 66 11.96 22.63 -11.75
N ALA A 67 12.09 22.14 -10.51
CA ALA A 67 10.99 21.53 -9.77
C ALA A 67 9.83 22.52 -9.58
N ALA A 68 10.12 23.76 -9.17
CA ALA A 68 9.12 24.80 -8.97
C ALA A 68 8.35 25.14 -10.26
N ARG A 69 9.05 25.31 -11.39
CA ARG A 69 8.39 25.58 -12.68
C ARG A 69 7.54 24.40 -13.16
N ALA A 70 8.01 23.17 -12.97
CA ALA A 70 7.27 21.99 -13.35
C ALA A 70 5.99 21.81 -12.50
N LEU A 71 6.07 22.01 -11.18
CA LEU A 71 4.90 22.02 -10.29
C LEU A 71 3.89 23.12 -10.65
N ALA A 72 4.37 24.31 -11.01
CA ALA A 72 3.50 25.40 -11.46
C ALA A 72 2.72 25.09 -12.75
N SER A 73 3.13 24.06 -13.52
CA SER A 73 2.51 23.73 -14.81
C SER A 73 1.32 22.77 -14.73
N ILE A 74 1.13 22.06 -13.60
CA ILE A 74 0.20 20.91 -13.50
C ILE A 74 -1.14 21.23 -12.84
N GLY A 75 -1.40 22.50 -12.52
CA GLY A 75 -2.50 22.93 -11.65
C GLY A 75 -2.11 22.90 -10.17
N THR A 76 -3.07 23.09 -9.26
CA THR A 76 -2.84 23.05 -7.81
C THR A 76 -3.22 21.67 -7.26
N PRO A 77 -2.25 20.80 -6.96
CA PRO A 77 -2.52 19.50 -6.35
C PRO A 77 -2.92 19.65 -4.88
N ASP A 78 -3.72 18.70 -4.38
CA ASP A 78 -4.01 18.58 -2.95
C ASP A 78 -2.79 18.09 -2.17
N GLU A 79 -1.95 17.27 -2.82
CA GLU A 79 -0.73 16.70 -2.25
C GLU A 79 0.43 16.77 -3.25
N VAL A 80 1.58 17.25 -2.80
CA VAL A 80 2.86 17.19 -3.52
C VAL A 80 3.77 16.23 -2.77
N ILE A 81 3.93 15.03 -3.32
CA ILE A 81 4.72 13.96 -2.74
C ILE A 81 6.15 14.05 -3.25
N LEU A 82 7.11 14.24 -2.35
CA LEU A 82 8.53 14.06 -2.63
C LEU A 82 8.94 12.62 -2.28
N LEU A 83 9.36 11.85 -3.29
CA LEU A 83 9.85 10.49 -3.07
C LEU A 83 11.31 10.53 -2.65
N THR A 84 11.58 10.10 -1.41
CA THR A 84 12.91 10.13 -0.79
C THR A 84 13.01 9.04 0.28
N PRO A 85 14.16 8.36 0.42
CA PRO A 85 14.36 7.38 1.49
C PRO A 85 14.30 7.99 2.90
N ALA A 86 14.45 9.32 3.02
CA ALA A 86 14.34 10.05 4.29
C ALA A 86 12.88 10.36 4.70
N GLY A 87 11.92 10.11 3.80
CA GLY A 87 10.51 10.37 4.04
C GLY A 87 9.87 9.36 4.98
N GLU A 88 8.61 9.61 5.34
CA GLU A 88 7.87 8.64 6.13
C GLU A 88 7.61 7.37 5.33
N ARG A 89 7.60 6.22 6.00
CA ARG A 89 7.40 4.95 5.33
C ARG A 89 5.98 4.85 4.78
N PHE A 90 5.87 4.53 3.50
CA PHE A 90 4.59 4.28 2.83
C PHE A 90 3.89 3.07 3.43
N THR A 91 2.62 3.24 3.80
CA THR A 91 1.78 2.18 4.36
C THR A 91 0.43 2.12 3.66
N GLN A 92 -0.34 1.05 3.91
CA GLN A 92 -1.71 0.94 3.40
C GLN A 92 -2.59 2.11 3.87
N ARG A 93 -2.41 2.59 5.12
CA ARG A 93 -3.09 3.79 5.63
C ARG A 93 -2.75 5.04 4.82
N THR A 94 -1.47 5.22 4.49
CA THR A 94 -1.04 6.32 3.61
C THR A 94 -1.72 6.23 2.24
N ALA A 95 -1.87 5.03 1.68
CA ALA A 95 -2.57 4.84 0.41
C ALA A 95 -4.06 5.22 0.51
N GLU A 96 -4.73 4.83 1.60
CA GLU A 96 -6.12 5.18 1.89
C GLU A 96 -6.31 6.69 2.05
N GLU A 97 -5.41 7.38 2.76
CA GLU A 97 -5.41 8.84 2.90
C GLU A 97 -5.27 9.56 1.55
N LEU A 98 -4.34 9.10 0.70
CA LEU A 98 -4.11 9.68 -0.62
C LEU A 98 -5.26 9.40 -1.59
N ALA A 99 -5.96 8.27 -1.46
CA ALA A 99 -7.10 7.92 -2.32
C ALA A 99 -8.31 8.84 -2.13
N LEU A 100 -8.36 9.61 -1.03
CA LEU A 100 -9.38 10.62 -0.77
C LEU A 100 -9.11 11.96 -1.48
N LYS A 101 -7.96 12.12 -2.13
CA LYS A 101 -7.56 13.37 -2.80
C LYS A 101 -8.06 13.41 -4.24
N GLU A 102 -8.23 14.62 -4.77
CA GLU A 102 -8.63 14.83 -6.16
C GLU A 102 -7.42 14.85 -7.09
N HIS A 103 -6.31 15.46 -6.66
CA HIS A 103 -5.07 15.59 -7.44
C HIS A 103 -3.82 15.37 -6.58
N VAL A 104 -3.04 14.34 -6.93
CA VAL A 104 -1.74 14.03 -6.31
C VAL A 104 -0.61 14.26 -7.31
N ALA A 105 0.36 15.09 -6.94
CA ALA A 105 1.60 15.28 -7.68
C ALA A 105 2.74 14.49 -7.05
N ILE A 106 3.60 13.86 -7.86
CA ILE A 106 4.68 13.00 -7.39
C ILE A 106 6.00 13.45 -8.03
N LEU A 107 6.95 13.89 -7.21
CA LEU A 107 8.30 14.26 -7.61
C LEU A 107 9.22 13.04 -7.56
N CYS A 108 9.70 12.61 -8.73
CA CYS A 108 10.64 11.50 -8.87
C CYS A 108 12.08 12.03 -8.87
N GLY A 109 12.81 11.84 -7.77
CA GLY A 109 14.22 12.20 -7.66
C GLY A 109 15.14 11.32 -8.51
N ARG A 110 16.33 11.83 -8.79
CA ARG A 110 17.48 11.13 -9.43
C ARG A 110 18.78 11.68 -8.85
N TYR A 111 19.88 11.00 -9.14
CA TYR A 111 21.21 11.39 -8.65
C TYR A 111 21.22 11.43 -7.12
N GLU A 112 21.70 12.52 -6.51
CA GLU A 112 21.65 12.73 -5.05
C GLU A 112 20.26 13.20 -4.57
N GLY A 113 19.31 13.43 -5.50
CA GLY A 113 17.97 13.91 -5.22
C GLY A 113 17.72 15.32 -5.72
N PHE A 114 16.73 15.98 -5.11
CA PHE A 114 16.45 17.38 -5.34
C PHE A 114 17.25 18.27 -4.38
N ASP A 115 17.44 19.52 -4.78
CA ASP A 115 17.84 20.57 -3.85
C ASP A 115 16.89 20.60 -2.66
N ALA A 116 17.41 20.62 -1.43
CA ALA A 116 16.62 20.55 -0.20
C ALA A 116 15.51 21.62 -0.10
N ARG A 117 15.65 22.76 -0.82
CA ARG A 117 14.57 23.77 -0.89
C ARG A 117 13.32 23.27 -1.60
N VAL A 118 13.38 22.14 -2.31
CA VAL A 118 12.20 21.46 -2.86
C VAL A 118 11.36 20.80 -1.77
N GLU A 119 11.93 20.47 -0.61
CA GLU A 119 11.18 19.93 0.54
C GLU A 119 10.07 20.90 0.98
N SER A 120 10.32 22.21 0.93
CA SER A 120 9.30 23.22 1.26
C SER A 120 8.22 23.40 0.19
N LEU A 121 8.40 22.80 -0.99
CA LEU A 121 7.39 22.73 -2.06
C LEU A 121 6.56 21.44 -1.97
N ALA A 122 7.02 20.46 -1.19
CA ALA A 122 6.31 19.21 -0.95
C ALA A 122 5.35 19.37 0.24
N THR A 123 4.21 18.69 0.18
CA THR A 123 3.30 18.55 1.33
C THR A 123 3.68 17.34 2.18
N ARG A 124 4.34 16.35 1.57
CA ARG A 124 4.73 15.09 2.23
C ARG A 124 5.97 14.50 1.58
N GLU A 125 6.86 13.96 2.40
CA GLU A 125 7.99 13.15 1.97
C GLU A 125 7.68 11.68 2.22
N ILE A 126 7.78 10.83 1.20
CA ILE A 126 7.45 9.41 1.30
C ILE A 126 8.64 8.54 0.91
N SER A 127 8.95 7.57 1.77
CA SER A 127 9.91 6.48 1.55
C SER A 127 9.16 5.17 1.31
N LEU A 128 9.62 4.33 0.37
CA LEU A 128 9.10 2.96 0.24
C LEU A 128 9.62 2.00 1.32
N GLY A 129 10.70 2.38 2.01
CA GLY A 129 11.35 1.56 3.02
C GLY A 129 12.86 1.78 3.06
N ASP A 130 13.52 0.98 3.91
CA ASP A 130 14.92 1.19 4.30
C ASP A 130 15.89 0.62 3.26
N PHE A 131 15.83 1.14 2.04
CA PHE A 131 16.69 0.80 0.91
C PHE A 131 16.80 1.99 -0.07
N VAL A 132 17.81 1.98 -0.93
CA VAL A 132 18.07 3.05 -1.91
C VAL A 132 17.88 2.54 -3.33
N MET A 133 17.28 3.38 -4.18
CA MET A 133 17.04 3.09 -5.60
C MET A 133 17.70 4.13 -6.50
N MET A 134 17.81 3.82 -7.79
CA MET A 134 18.38 4.72 -8.81
C MET A 134 17.54 5.98 -9.07
N GLY A 135 16.29 6.02 -8.59
CA GLY A 135 15.34 7.10 -8.81
C GLY A 135 13.98 6.83 -8.22
N GLY A 136 13.13 7.86 -8.22
CA GLY A 136 11.78 7.80 -7.66
C GLY A 136 10.74 7.10 -8.54
N GLU A 137 11.03 6.75 -9.79
CA GLU A 137 10.03 6.27 -10.75
C GLU A 137 9.37 4.95 -10.31
N ALA A 138 10.17 3.99 -9.84
CA ALA A 138 9.62 2.74 -9.30
C ALA A 138 8.80 2.98 -8.03
N ALA A 139 9.22 3.94 -7.19
CA ALA A 139 8.45 4.33 -6.01
C ALA A 139 7.11 4.99 -6.38
N ALA A 140 7.11 5.84 -7.42
CA ALA A 140 5.91 6.43 -7.96
C ALA A 140 4.95 5.36 -8.49
N ALA A 141 5.46 4.32 -9.16
CA ALA A 141 4.65 3.18 -9.61
C ALA A 141 3.96 2.46 -8.46
N CYS A 142 4.71 2.14 -7.39
CA CYS A 142 4.17 1.48 -6.21
C CYS A 142 3.09 2.31 -5.52
N LEU A 143 3.32 3.62 -5.36
CA LEU A 143 2.34 4.54 -4.80
C LEU A 143 1.11 4.62 -5.69
N LEU A 144 1.31 4.80 -7.00
CA LEU A 144 0.24 4.90 -8.00
C LEU A 144 -0.68 3.68 -7.97
N GLU A 145 -0.12 2.46 -8.07
CA GLU A 145 -0.86 1.20 -8.02
C GLU A 145 -1.64 1.04 -6.70
N SER A 146 -1.00 1.35 -5.57
CA SER A 146 -1.58 1.17 -4.24
C SER A 146 -2.71 2.16 -3.94
N VAL A 147 -2.60 3.39 -4.43
CA VAL A 147 -3.63 4.44 -4.23
C VAL A 147 -4.76 4.27 -5.24
N ALA A 148 -4.43 4.10 -6.53
CA ALA A 148 -5.41 4.06 -7.60
C ALA A 148 -6.40 2.90 -7.45
N ARG A 149 -5.97 1.74 -6.93
CA ARG A 149 -6.87 0.60 -6.70
C ARG A 149 -7.97 0.87 -5.67
N LEU A 150 -7.79 1.87 -4.81
CA LEU A 150 -8.75 2.26 -3.78
C LEU A 150 -9.79 3.26 -4.30
N VAL A 151 -9.58 3.82 -5.50
CA VAL A 151 -10.54 4.73 -6.13
C VAL A 151 -11.78 3.96 -6.56
N PRO A 152 -13.00 4.41 -6.18
CA PRO A 152 -14.25 3.72 -6.54
C PRO A 152 -14.37 3.43 -8.03
N GLY A 153 -14.75 2.19 -8.36
CA GLY A 153 -14.92 1.72 -9.73
C GLY A 153 -13.64 1.26 -10.45
N VAL A 154 -12.45 1.45 -9.87
CA VAL A 154 -11.19 0.95 -10.45
C VAL A 154 -11.09 -0.57 -10.31
N ILE A 155 -11.30 -1.07 -9.09
CA ILE A 155 -11.49 -2.51 -8.84
C ILE A 155 -12.99 -2.82 -8.84
N GLY A 156 -13.36 -3.96 -9.44
CA GLY A 156 -14.77 -4.28 -9.71
C GLY A 156 -15.61 -4.57 -8.46
N ASP A 157 -15.02 -5.19 -7.44
CA ASP A 157 -15.70 -5.48 -6.17
C ASP A 157 -15.09 -4.62 -5.06
N GLU A 158 -15.85 -3.62 -4.59
CA GLU A 158 -15.42 -2.75 -3.49
C GLU A 158 -15.22 -3.50 -2.18
N ALA A 159 -15.82 -4.68 -1.99
CA ALA A 159 -15.54 -5.49 -0.80
C ALA A 159 -14.13 -6.09 -0.83
N SER A 160 -13.57 -6.31 -2.03
CA SER A 160 -12.31 -7.04 -2.22
C SER A 160 -11.11 -6.37 -1.55
N HIS A 161 -11.06 -5.04 -1.42
CA HIS A 161 -9.89 -4.38 -0.83
C HIS A 161 -9.96 -4.23 0.70
N ARG A 162 -11.13 -4.44 1.31
CA ARG A 162 -11.30 -4.30 2.78
C ARG A 162 -10.68 -5.46 3.54
N ASP A 163 -10.71 -6.64 2.94
CA ASP A 163 -10.17 -7.87 3.53
C ASP A 163 -8.72 -8.15 3.11
N ASP A 164 -8.15 -7.32 2.22
CA ASP A 164 -6.75 -7.44 1.82
C ASP A 164 -5.79 -7.31 3.01
N SER A 165 -4.57 -7.81 2.79
CA SER A 165 -3.48 -7.63 3.74
C SER A 165 -3.31 -6.15 4.11
N PHE A 166 -3.12 -5.89 5.40
CA PHE A 166 -2.95 -4.58 6.03
C PHE A 166 -4.22 -3.71 6.12
N SER A 167 -5.20 -3.83 5.21
CA SER A 167 -6.48 -3.10 5.30
C SER A 167 -7.27 -3.46 6.57
N SER A 168 -7.29 -4.74 6.94
CA SER A 168 -7.91 -5.24 8.17
C SER A 168 -7.00 -5.19 9.40
N GLY A 169 -5.75 -4.73 9.23
CA GLY A 169 -4.69 -4.84 10.23
C GLY A 169 -4.05 -6.23 10.33
N LEU A 170 -4.42 -7.19 9.47
CA LEU A 170 -3.83 -8.54 9.41
C LEU A 170 -3.26 -8.84 8.02
N LEU A 171 -2.49 -9.92 7.90
CA LEU A 171 -2.20 -10.52 6.60
C LEU A 171 -3.40 -11.34 6.11
N ASP A 172 -3.54 -11.43 4.80
CA ASP A 172 -4.61 -12.19 4.14
C ASP A 172 -4.43 -13.72 4.26
N TYR A 173 -5.50 -14.48 4.04
CA TYR A 173 -5.56 -15.94 4.10
C TYR A 173 -4.96 -16.61 2.84
N PRO A 174 -4.69 -17.94 2.84
CA PRO A 174 -4.29 -18.65 1.63
C PRO A 174 -5.46 -18.77 0.66
N GLU A 175 -5.24 -18.34 -0.58
CA GLU A 175 -6.18 -18.56 -1.67
C GLU A 175 -5.88 -19.88 -2.39
N PHE A 176 -6.95 -20.54 -2.82
CA PHE A 176 -6.90 -21.80 -3.55
C PHE A 176 -7.76 -21.70 -4.80
N THR A 177 -7.33 -22.33 -5.89
CA THR A 177 -8.09 -22.42 -7.14
C THR A 177 -7.98 -23.82 -7.73
N ARG A 178 -8.69 -24.07 -8.83
CA ARG A 178 -8.67 -25.36 -9.52
C ARG A 178 -7.25 -25.71 -9.99
N PRO A 179 -6.86 -27.00 -9.97
CA PRO A 179 -7.66 -28.17 -9.60
C PRO A 179 -7.80 -28.41 -8.09
N PRO A 180 -8.79 -29.21 -7.62
CA PRO A 180 -9.00 -29.51 -6.19
C PRO A 180 -7.86 -30.28 -5.51
N GLU A 181 -7.05 -31.01 -6.28
CA GLU A 181 -5.84 -31.68 -5.82
C GLU A 181 -4.71 -31.40 -6.81
N PHE A 182 -3.54 -31.02 -6.28
CA PHE A 182 -2.32 -30.86 -7.06
C PHE A 182 -1.15 -31.54 -6.34
N GLN A 183 -0.60 -32.59 -6.95
CA GLN A 183 0.55 -33.34 -6.41
C GLN A 183 0.34 -33.84 -4.96
N GLY A 184 -0.85 -34.37 -4.65
CA GLY A 184 -1.20 -34.83 -3.31
C GLY A 184 -1.50 -33.71 -2.30
N GLN A 185 -1.55 -32.45 -2.74
CA GLN A 185 -2.03 -31.33 -1.93
C GLN A 185 -3.48 -31.04 -2.28
N GLU A 186 -4.37 -31.26 -1.32
CA GLU A 186 -5.81 -31.02 -1.47
C GLU A 186 -6.18 -29.59 -1.04
N VAL A 187 -7.18 -29.03 -1.73
CA VAL A 187 -7.87 -27.83 -1.26
C VAL A 187 -8.61 -28.16 0.05
N PRO A 188 -8.50 -27.32 1.11
CA PRO A 188 -9.21 -27.56 2.37
C PRO A 188 -10.71 -27.85 2.17
N GLU A 189 -11.21 -28.96 2.73
CA GLU A 189 -12.60 -29.41 2.53
C GLU A 189 -13.65 -28.33 2.86
N VAL A 190 -13.36 -27.47 3.85
CA VAL A 190 -14.25 -26.36 4.23
C VAL A 190 -14.51 -25.40 3.07
N LEU A 191 -13.53 -25.18 2.19
CA LEU A 191 -13.67 -24.33 1.00
C LEU A 191 -14.52 -24.98 -0.10
N LEU A 192 -14.68 -26.31 -0.05
CA LEU A 192 -15.52 -27.06 -0.98
C LEU A 192 -16.96 -27.25 -0.46
N SER A 193 -17.23 -26.87 0.80
CA SER A 193 -18.48 -27.17 1.49
C SER A 193 -19.67 -26.28 1.11
N GLY A 194 -19.43 -25.10 0.53
CA GLY A 194 -20.45 -24.07 0.28
C GLY A 194 -21.01 -23.38 1.54
N ASP A 195 -20.52 -23.72 2.73
CA ASP A 195 -20.93 -23.08 3.98
C ASP A 195 -20.18 -21.75 4.16
N HIS A 196 -20.83 -20.65 3.76
CA HIS A 196 -20.25 -19.31 3.81
C HIS A 196 -19.75 -18.91 5.22
N ALA A 197 -20.45 -19.32 6.29
CA ALA A 197 -20.05 -18.97 7.65
C ALA A 197 -18.79 -19.73 8.08
N ARG A 198 -18.71 -21.03 7.75
CA ARG A 198 -17.50 -21.82 8.00
C ARG A 198 -16.32 -21.36 7.17
N ILE A 199 -16.55 -21.00 5.90
CA ILE A 199 -15.52 -20.45 5.01
C ILE A 199 -14.98 -19.12 5.56
N ALA A 200 -15.87 -18.18 5.94
CA ALA A 200 -15.45 -16.90 6.51
C ALA A 200 -14.64 -17.08 7.81
N ARG A 201 -15.07 -18.00 8.70
CA ARG A 201 -14.31 -18.31 9.92
C ARG A 201 -12.94 -18.93 9.61
N TRP A 202 -12.88 -19.88 8.68
CA TRP A 202 -11.62 -20.49 8.27
C TRP A 202 -10.66 -19.45 7.68
N ARG A 203 -11.15 -18.57 6.80
CA ARG A 203 -10.35 -17.47 6.23
C ARG A 203 -9.76 -16.58 7.32
N ARG A 204 -10.58 -16.18 8.30
CA ARG A 204 -10.11 -15.38 9.44
C ARG A 204 -9.10 -16.14 10.31
N ASP A 205 -9.31 -17.43 10.58
CA ASP A 205 -8.37 -18.26 11.35
C ASP A 205 -7.01 -18.40 10.66
N GLU A 206 -6.99 -18.60 9.34
CA GLU A 206 -5.76 -18.69 8.56
C GLU A 206 -5.02 -17.33 8.46
N ALA A 207 -5.76 -16.23 8.30
CA ALA A 207 -5.21 -14.88 8.36
C ALA A 207 -4.50 -14.61 9.70
N LEU A 208 -5.13 -14.98 10.81
CA LEU A 208 -4.53 -14.89 12.16
C LEU A 208 -3.28 -15.77 12.27
N ALA A 209 -3.36 -17.03 11.83
CA ALA A 209 -2.23 -17.96 11.90
C ALA A 209 -1.03 -17.47 11.07
N ARG A 210 -1.28 -16.96 9.86
CA ARG A 210 -0.24 -16.40 8.99
C ARG A 210 0.36 -15.13 9.58
N THR A 211 -0.47 -14.24 10.12
CA THR A 211 -0.02 -13.00 10.76
C THR A 211 0.85 -13.32 11.97
N TRP A 212 0.41 -14.23 12.84
CA TRP A 212 1.19 -14.69 13.99
C TRP A 212 2.55 -15.25 13.59
N LYS A 213 2.60 -16.07 12.54
CA LYS A 213 3.84 -16.69 12.08
C LYS A 213 4.81 -15.71 11.43
N ARG A 214 4.31 -14.70 10.69
CA ARG A 214 5.14 -13.87 9.80
C ARG A 214 5.29 -12.42 10.22
N ARG A 215 4.24 -11.82 10.80
CA ARG A 215 4.13 -10.40 11.14
C ARG A 215 3.35 -10.21 12.44
N PRO A 216 3.83 -10.76 13.57
CA PRO A 216 3.14 -10.65 14.86
C PRO A 216 3.02 -9.21 15.35
N ASP A 217 3.84 -8.30 14.84
CA ASP A 217 3.77 -6.86 15.10
C ASP A 217 2.45 -6.21 14.64
N LEU A 218 1.79 -6.76 13.61
CA LEU A 218 0.54 -6.19 13.11
C LEU A 218 -0.60 -6.27 14.15
N PHE A 219 -0.54 -7.22 15.08
CA PHE A 219 -1.55 -7.37 16.13
C PHE A 219 -1.65 -6.17 17.08
N GLU A 220 -0.61 -5.34 17.18
CA GLU A 220 -0.63 -4.13 18.01
C GLU A 220 -1.69 -3.11 17.54
N SER A 221 -2.07 -3.17 16.26
CA SER A 221 -3.05 -2.27 15.65
C SER A 221 -4.28 -2.98 15.09
N ALA A 222 -4.30 -4.32 15.10
CA ALA A 222 -5.39 -5.11 14.57
C ALA A 222 -6.62 -5.08 15.49
N SER A 223 -7.81 -4.92 14.91
CA SER A 223 -9.06 -5.10 15.65
C SER A 223 -9.38 -6.59 15.81
N LEU A 224 -9.18 -7.12 17.01
CA LEU A 224 -9.41 -8.53 17.35
C LEU A 224 -10.78 -8.75 18.00
N SER A 225 -11.47 -9.81 17.58
CA SER A 225 -12.71 -10.27 18.22
C SER A 225 -12.43 -11.28 19.34
N PRO A 226 -13.39 -11.54 20.25
CA PRO A 226 -13.27 -12.61 21.25
C PRO A 226 -12.91 -13.97 20.61
N GLN A 227 -13.52 -14.30 19.48
CA GLN A 227 -13.24 -15.52 18.73
C GLN A 227 -11.79 -15.57 18.23
N ASP A 228 -11.24 -14.43 17.79
CA ASP A 228 -9.85 -14.35 17.35
C ASP A 228 -8.89 -14.62 18.51
N SER A 229 -9.17 -14.09 19.71
CA SER A 229 -8.41 -14.41 20.93
C SER A 229 -8.44 -15.92 21.23
N ALA A 230 -9.60 -16.57 21.09
CA ALA A 230 -9.71 -18.02 21.28
C ALA A 230 -8.88 -18.82 20.25
N THR A 231 -8.84 -18.37 18.99
CA THR A 231 -7.98 -18.97 17.95
C THR A 231 -6.51 -18.76 18.25
N LEU A 232 -6.10 -17.54 18.61
CA LEU A 232 -4.70 -17.22 18.93
C LEU A 232 -4.17 -18.00 20.14
N LEU A 233 -4.99 -18.21 21.17
CA LEU A 233 -4.65 -19.09 22.30
C LEU A 233 -4.38 -20.53 21.84
N LYS A 234 -5.20 -21.08 20.93
CA LYS A 234 -4.98 -22.42 20.36
C LYS A 234 -3.70 -22.50 19.52
N LEU A 235 -3.31 -21.39 18.90
CA LEU A 235 -2.06 -21.26 18.14
C LEU A 235 -0.83 -21.04 19.04
N GLY A 236 -1.01 -21.01 20.36
CA GLY A 236 0.08 -20.89 21.34
C GLY A 236 0.46 -19.46 21.72
N VAL A 237 -0.35 -18.45 21.36
CA VAL A 237 -0.17 -17.09 21.87
C VAL A 237 -0.51 -17.06 23.36
N THR A 238 0.31 -16.41 24.18
CA THR A 238 0.06 -16.34 25.63
C THR A 238 -1.00 -15.28 25.98
N PRO A 239 -1.73 -15.43 27.10
CA PRO A 239 -2.68 -14.42 27.57
C PRO A 239 -2.06 -13.02 27.75
N GLU A 240 -0.80 -12.94 28.17
CA GLU A 240 -0.09 -11.67 28.39
C GLU A 240 0.14 -10.94 27.07
N ARG A 241 0.48 -11.67 25.99
CA ARG A 241 0.63 -11.08 24.64
C ARG A 241 -0.70 -10.58 24.10
N LEU A 242 -1.77 -11.36 24.26
CA LEU A 242 -3.11 -10.93 23.88
C LEU A 242 -3.53 -9.66 24.62
N SER A 243 -3.25 -9.59 25.92
CA SER A 243 -3.50 -8.38 26.71
C SER A 243 -2.65 -7.20 26.23
N GLY A 244 -1.39 -7.44 25.84
CA GLY A 244 -0.51 -6.41 25.28
C GLY A 244 -1.02 -5.81 23.97
N TRP A 245 -1.72 -6.61 23.17
CA TRP A 245 -2.40 -6.15 21.94
C TRP A 245 -3.79 -5.56 22.18
N GLY A 246 -4.25 -5.48 23.44
CA GLY A 246 -5.61 -5.03 23.75
C GLY A 246 -6.70 -5.98 23.24
N ALA A 247 -6.38 -7.27 23.03
CA ALA A 247 -7.34 -8.24 22.54
C ALA A 247 -8.44 -8.52 23.58
N PRO A 248 -9.72 -8.64 23.18
CA PRO A 248 -10.80 -8.97 24.11
C PRO A 248 -10.64 -10.40 24.65
N PRO A 249 -11.21 -10.72 25.83
CA PRO A 249 -11.15 -12.07 26.37
C PRO A 249 -11.85 -13.08 25.43
N PRO A 250 -11.39 -14.34 25.38
CA PRO A 250 -12.05 -15.37 24.58
C PRO A 250 -13.49 -15.62 25.06
N PRO A 251 -14.39 -16.17 24.20
CA PRO A 251 -15.77 -16.39 24.57
C PRO A 251 -15.85 -17.35 25.76
N ALA A 252 -16.78 -17.08 26.69
CA ALA A 252 -16.99 -17.97 27.83
C ALA A 252 -17.32 -19.40 27.34
N PRO A 253 -16.78 -20.44 28.00
CA PRO A 253 -17.10 -21.81 27.64
C PRO A 253 -18.60 -22.04 27.75
N LYS A 254 -19.23 -22.59 26.70
CA LYS A 254 -20.66 -22.94 26.74
C LYS A 254 -20.87 -23.93 27.89
N ARG A 255 -21.66 -23.54 28.90
CA ARG A 255 -22.07 -24.44 30.00
C ARG A 255 -22.76 -25.66 29.39
N THR A 256 -22.09 -26.81 29.40
CA THR A 256 -22.72 -28.09 29.06
C THR A 256 -23.84 -28.33 30.07
N ARG A 257 -25.10 -28.28 29.61
CA ARG A 257 -26.23 -28.78 30.40
C ARG A 257 -25.97 -30.26 30.66
N ARG A 258 -25.51 -30.61 31.87
CA ARG A 258 -25.51 -31.99 32.35
C ARG A 258 -26.94 -32.51 32.20
N ARG A 259 -27.17 -33.45 31.28
CA ARG A 259 -28.41 -34.25 31.30
C ARG A 259 -28.44 -34.93 32.66
N LYS A 260 -29.43 -34.57 33.49
CA LYS A 260 -29.79 -35.38 34.66
C LYS A 260 -30.27 -36.71 34.10
N ASN A 261 -29.43 -37.75 34.16
CA ASN A 261 -29.91 -39.11 34.04
C ASN A 261 -30.72 -39.38 35.31
N GLY A 262 -32.04 -39.32 35.19
CA GLY A 262 -32.95 -39.76 36.23
C GLY A 262 -32.87 -41.29 36.33
N LEU A 263 -32.58 -41.76 37.54
CA LEU A 263 -32.84 -43.12 38.00
C LEU A 263 -34.35 -43.35 38.12
#